data_AF-A0A495MLG5-F1
#
_entry.id   AF-A0A495MLG5-F1
#
_cell.length_a   1.000
_cell.length_b   1.000
_cell.length_c   1.000
_cell.angle_alpha   90.00
_cell.angle_beta   90.00
_cell.angle_gamma   90.00
#
_symmetry.space_group_name_H-M   'P 1'
#
loop_
_entity.id
_entity.type
_entity.pdbx_description
1 polymer ?
#
loop_
_entity_poly.entity_id
_entity_poly.type
_entity_poly.pdbx_seq_one_letter_code
_entity_poly.pdbx_strand_id
1 'polypeptide(L)'
;MKKALILIASTFIGLQLPQIITLKEYYDGKGVIFDKNYKYPFIESDYKEPFTPTLKQIKQAEDLLFSSYYEYRTKVLDSFKSNHKLDTKLKEPKKVKNKFFKYYRQYAGYTNSSNDSIIYIGLFNFSNQKKASDYFEGWDKILFLGSGRYYEDNQDCYLINITQKKIIFK
;
A
#
# COMPACT_ATOMS: atom_id res chain seq x y z
N MET A 1 43.45 2.14 -43.93
CA MET A 1 43.28 2.09 -42.46
C MET A 1 41.81 2.27 -42.14
N LYS A 2 41.11 1.21 -41.69
CA LYS A 2 39.67 1.27 -41.36
C LYS A 2 39.52 1.84 -39.96
N LYS A 3 38.89 3.01 -39.82
CA LYS A 3 38.52 3.59 -38.52
C LYS A 3 37.33 2.81 -37.96
N ALA A 4 37.53 2.15 -36.82
CA ALA A 4 36.43 1.53 -36.07
C ALA A 4 35.60 2.65 -35.41
N LEU A 5 34.31 2.70 -35.75
CA LEU A 5 33.33 3.55 -35.09
C LEU A 5 32.87 2.81 -33.83
N ILE A 6 33.28 3.26 -32.65
CA ILE A 6 32.77 2.74 -31.38
C ILE A 6 31.44 3.44 -31.12
N LEU A 7 30.34 2.71 -31.28
CA LEU A 7 29.00 3.16 -30.95
C LEU A 7 28.81 3.00 -29.43
N ILE A 8 28.93 4.08 -28.67
CA ILE A 8 28.61 4.08 -27.24
C ILE A 8 27.09 4.12 -27.12
N ALA A 9 26.47 2.95 -26.96
CA ALA A 9 25.06 2.85 -26.62
C ALA A 9 24.87 3.33 -25.18
N SER A 10 24.50 4.60 -25.01
CA SER A 10 24.09 5.14 -23.71
C SER A 10 22.75 4.51 -23.33
N THR A 11 22.77 3.54 -22.42
CA THR A 11 21.57 3.04 -21.75
C THR A 11 21.03 4.16 -20.88
N PHE A 12 20.00 4.87 -21.38
CA PHE A 12 19.17 5.71 -20.56
C PHE A 12 18.46 4.82 -19.54
N ILE A 13 19.01 4.75 -18.32
CA ILE A 13 18.27 4.24 -17.16
C ILE A 13 17.23 5.31 -16.84
N GLY A 14 16.07 5.24 -17.49
CA GLY A 14 14.95 6.09 -17.16
C GLY A 14 14.54 5.82 -15.72
N LEU A 15 14.72 6.79 -14.83
CA LEU A 15 14.07 6.82 -13.53
C LEU A 15 12.55 6.81 -13.79
N GLN A 16 11.92 5.64 -13.64
CA GLN A 16 10.47 5.54 -13.68
C GLN A 16 9.95 6.19 -12.40
N LEU A 17 9.30 7.36 -12.57
CA LEU A 17 8.64 8.03 -11.47
C LEU A 17 7.45 7.19 -10.99
N PRO A 18 7.13 7.20 -9.69
CA PRO A 18 5.95 6.52 -9.17
C PRO A 18 4.68 6.93 -9.93
N GLN A 19 3.83 5.96 -10.25
CA GLN A 19 2.64 6.21 -11.04
C GLN A 19 1.50 6.70 -10.13
N ILE A 20 1.09 7.95 -10.28
CA ILE A 20 -0.13 8.48 -9.64
C ILE A 20 -1.37 7.91 -10.34
N ILE A 21 -2.32 7.41 -9.56
CA ILE A 21 -3.60 6.87 -10.03
C ILE A 21 -4.77 7.46 -9.25
N THR A 22 -5.97 7.30 -9.81
CA THR A 22 -7.23 7.51 -9.11
C THR A 22 -8.13 6.29 -9.32
N LEU A 23 -8.79 5.84 -8.27
CA LEU A 23 -9.76 4.74 -8.29
C LEU A 23 -11.05 5.23 -7.66
N LYS A 24 -11.80 6.07 -8.40
CA LYS A 24 -12.98 6.79 -7.90
C LYS A 24 -14.07 5.87 -7.35
N GLU A 25 -14.13 4.64 -7.86
CA GLU A 25 -15.03 3.61 -7.35
C GLU A 25 -14.57 3.02 -6.02
N TYR A 26 -13.37 3.32 -5.51
CA TYR A 26 -12.83 2.87 -4.22
C TYR A 26 -12.69 4.03 -3.22
N TYR A 27 -12.20 5.19 -3.67
CA TYR A 27 -11.92 6.36 -2.83
C TYR A 27 -11.84 7.67 -3.63
N ASP A 28 -11.91 8.80 -2.94
CA ASP A 28 -11.81 10.16 -3.51
C ASP A 28 -10.38 10.73 -3.50
N GLY A 29 -9.48 10.12 -2.72
CA GLY A 29 -8.07 10.51 -2.69
C GLY A 29 -7.27 10.10 -3.94
N LYS A 30 -5.94 10.30 -3.87
CA LYS A 30 -4.99 9.84 -4.88
C LYS A 30 -4.28 8.58 -4.41
N GLY A 31 -3.91 7.72 -5.35
CA GLY A 31 -3.05 6.57 -5.11
C GLY A 31 -1.71 6.75 -5.80
N VAL A 32 -0.66 6.13 -5.29
CA VAL A 32 0.62 5.95 -5.97
C VAL A 32 0.98 4.48 -6.05
N ILE A 33 1.46 4.04 -7.21
CA ILE A 33 2.02 2.69 -7.40
C ILE A 33 3.54 2.80 -7.46
N PHE A 34 4.21 2.17 -6.50
CA PHE A 34 5.66 1.99 -6.54
C PHE A 34 6.02 0.83 -7.47
N ASP A 35 7.02 1.05 -8.31
CA ASP A 35 7.49 0.03 -9.23
C ASP A 35 8.36 -1.02 -8.54
N LYS A 36 8.64 -2.12 -9.25
CA LYS A 36 9.50 -3.20 -8.76
C LYS A 36 10.94 -2.79 -8.42
N ASN A 37 11.42 -1.66 -8.92
CA ASN A 37 12.77 -1.17 -8.65
C ASN A 37 12.80 -0.29 -7.38
N TYR A 38 11.63 0.08 -6.84
CA TYR A 38 11.53 0.80 -5.59
C TYR A 38 12.15 -0.01 -4.45
N LYS A 39 13.07 0.61 -3.72
CA LYS A 39 13.73 -0.01 -2.56
C LYS A 39 12.86 0.20 -1.33
N TYR A 40 12.21 -0.85 -0.86
CA TYR A 40 11.46 -0.80 0.38
C TYR A 40 12.39 -0.45 1.55
N PRO A 41 11.96 0.44 2.47
CA PRO A 41 12.75 0.77 3.65
C PRO A 41 12.77 -0.35 4.70
N PHE A 42 11.96 -1.40 4.51
CA PHE A 42 11.89 -2.59 5.33
C PHE A 42 11.63 -3.81 4.43
N ILE A 43 12.10 -4.98 4.85
CA ILE A 43 11.93 -6.22 4.09
C ILE A 43 11.36 -7.24 5.06
N GLU A 44 10.27 -7.89 4.66
CA GLU A 44 9.67 -8.96 5.42
C GLU A 44 10.55 -10.21 5.40
N SER A 45 10.55 -11.00 6.47
CA SER A 45 11.40 -12.20 6.56
C SER A 45 11.13 -13.22 5.46
N ASP A 46 9.90 -13.26 4.94
CA ASP A 46 9.47 -14.13 3.84
C ASP A 46 9.52 -13.46 2.47
N TYR A 47 10.03 -12.23 2.37
CA TYR A 47 10.16 -11.50 1.10
C TYR A 47 11.09 -12.23 0.13
N LYS A 48 10.67 -12.32 -1.14
CA LYS A 48 11.47 -12.92 -2.21
C LYS A 48 11.87 -11.89 -3.27
N GLU A 49 10.91 -11.34 -4.00
CA GLU A 49 11.19 -10.42 -5.12
C GLU A 49 10.09 -9.37 -5.29
N PRO A 50 10.43 -8.12 -5.63
CA PRO A 50 9.45 -7.06 -5.84
C PRO A 50 8.77 -7.18 -7.21
N PHE A 51 7.54 -6.68 -7.31
CA PHE A 51 6.86 -6.48 -8.59
C PHE A 51 6.05 -5.18 -8.58
N THR A 52 5.80 -4.60 -9.76
CA THR A 52 4.89 -3.44 -9.91
C THR A 52 3.45 -3.94 -9.95
N PRO A 53 2.59 -3.62 -8.96
CA PRO A 53 1.19 -4.05 -8.97
C PRO A 53 0.42 -3.53 -10.18
N THR A 54 -0.37 -4.40 -10.81
CA THR A 54 -1.34 -3.99 -11.81
C THR A 54 -2.59 -3.39 -11.15
N LEU A 55 -3.32 -2.55 -11.89
CA LEU A 55 -4.61 -2.02 -11.41
C LEU A 55 -5.59 -3.14 -11.00
N LYS A 56 -5.57 -4.28 -11.71
CA LYS A 56 -6.42 -5.44 -11.36
C LYS A 56 -6.08 -6.00 -9.99
N GLN A 57 -4.78 -6.17 -9.69
CA GLN A 57 -4.32 -6.66 -8.39
C GLN A 57 -4.61 -5.65 -7.27
N ILE A 58 -4.47 -4.35 -7.54
CA ILE A 58 -4.81 -3.29 -6.59
C ILE A 58 -6.30 -3.33 -6.23
N LYS A 59 -7.19 -3.42 -7.23
CA LYS A 59 -8.64 -3.53 -7.00
C LYS A 59 -8.99 -4.76 -6.17
N GLN A 60 -8.39 -5.91 -6.48
CA GLN A 60 -8.54 -7.13 -5.69
C GLN A 60 -8.09 -6.94 -4.24
N ALA A 61 -6.96 -6.25 -4.02
CA ALA A 61 -6.43 -5.99 -2.68
C ALA A 61 -7.33 -5.05 -1.87
N GLU A 62 -7.88 -4.00 -2.50
CA GLU A 62 -8.85 -3.09 -1.89
C GLU A 62 -10.18 -3.80 -1.55
N ASP A 63 -10.70 -4.63 -2.45
CA ASP A 63 -11.91 -5.42 -2.19
C ASP A 63 -11.70 -6.33 -0.98
N LEU A 64 -10.55 -7.02 -0.91
CA LEU A 64 -10.17 -7.87 0.23
C LEU A 64 -9.99 -7.09 1.52
N LEU A 65 -9.38 -5.89 1.45
CA LEU A 65 -9.28 -5.00 2.60
C LEU A 65 -10.69 -4.71 3.14
N PHE A 66 -11.61 -4.27 2.29
CA PHE A 66 -12.95 -3.89 2.72
C PHE A 66 -13.76 -5.09 3.23
N SER A 67 -13.66 -6.25 2.58
CA SER A 67 -14.42 -7.44 2.97
C SER A 67 -13.92 -8.09 4.25
N SER A 68 -12.62 -8.02 4.52
CA SER A 68 -11.98 -8.80 5.58
C SER A 68 -11.50 -7.95 6.76
N TYR A 69 -11.61 -6.62 6.68
CA TYR A 69 -11.14 -5.68 7.69
C TYR A 69 -11.63 -5.99 9.11
N TYR A 70 -12.95 -6.23 9.29
CA TYR A 70 -13.51 -6.41 10.63
C TYR A 70 -12.96 -7.65 11.31
N GLU A 71 -12.97 -8.78 10.61
CA GLU A 71 -12.44 -10.04 11.12
C GLU A 71 -10.95 -9.91 11.42
N TYR A 72 -10.18 -9.32 10.50
CA TYR A 72 -8.76 -9.06 10.69
C TYR A 72 -8.50 -8.21 11.95
N ARG A 73 -9.15 -7.05 12.08
CA ARG A 73 -8.94 -6.15 13.22
C ARG A 73 -9.41 -6.77 14.54
N THR A 74 -10.45 -7.59 14.52
CA THR A 74 -10.88 -8.35 15.70
C THR A 74 -9.80 -9.32 16.13
N LYS A 75 -9.24 -10.12 15.21
CA LYS A 75 -8.12 -11.05 15.50
C LYS A 75 -6.90 -10.32 16.08
N VAL A 76 -6.57 -9.14 15.55
CA VAL A 76 -5.51 -8.29 16.09
C VAL A 76 -5.82 -7.88 17.54
N LEU A 77 -7.03 -7.37 17.82
CA LEU A 77 -7.38 -6.96 19.17
C LEU A 77 -7.35 -8.14 20.16
N ASP A 78 -7.85 -9.30 19.72
CA ASP A 78 -7.86 -10.53 20.51
C ASP A 78 -6.43 -11.01 20.83
N SER A 79 -5.49 -10.93 19.88
CA SER A 79 -4.09 -11.34 20.12
C SER A 79 -3.40 -10.48 21.18
N PHE A 80 -3.78 -9.21 21.28
CA PHE A 80 -3.31 -8.29 22.31
C PHE A 80 -4.15 -8.33 23.60
N LYS A 81 -5.13 -9.23 23.70
CA LYS A 81 -6.09 -9.31 24.82
C LYS A 81 -6.72 -7.94 25.13
N SER A 82 -6.98 -7.16 24.08
CA SER A 82 -7.51 -5.80 24.21
C SER A 82 -9.00 -5.85 24.56
N ASN A 83 -9.41 -5.01 25.51
CA ASN A 83 -10.83 -4.81 25.84
C ASN A 83 -11.53 -3.83 24.87
N HIS A 84 -10.79 -3.28 23.89
CA HIS A 84 -11.35 -2.37 22.90
C HIS A 84 -12.34 -3.11 21.98
N LYS A 85 -13.52 -2.54 21.82
CA LYS A 85 -14.56 -3.10 20.93
C LYS A 85 -14.58 -2.33 19.62
N LEU A 86 -14.34 -3.06 18.52
CA LEU A 86 -14.47 -2.50 17.17
C LEU A 86 -15.94 -2.19 16.86
N ASP A 87 -16.20 -1.09 16.14
CA ASP A 87 -17.55 -0.75 15.69
C ASP A 87 -18.10 -1.88 14.79
N THR A 88 -19.21 -2.49 15.21
CA THR A 88 -19.86 -3.62 14.52
C THR A 88 -20.35 -3.25 13.12
N LYS A 89 -20.58 -1.96 12.84
CA LYS A 89 -20.89 -1.48 11.48
C LYS A 89 -19.78 -1.79 10.49
N LEU A 90 -18.53 -1.91 10.95
CA LEU A 90 -17.39 -2.21 10.09
C LEU A 90 -17.39 -3.67 9.58
N LYS A 91 -18.33 -4.51 10.02
CA LYS A 91 -18.63 -5.80 9.36
C LYS A 91 -19.13 -5.62 7.92
N GLU A 92 -19.76 -4.49 7.61
CA GLU A 92 -20.21 -4.16 6.27
C GLU A 92 -19.06 -3.57 5.44
N PRO A 93 -18.68 -4.17 4.29
CA PRO A 93 -17.55 -3.67 3.49
C PRO A 93 -17.73 -2.22 3.04
N LYS A 94 -18.98 -1.80 2.77
CA LYS A 94 -19.31 -0.41 2.43
C LYS A 94 -18.95 0.57 3.54
N LYS A 95 -19.09 0.18 4.82
CA LYS A 95 -18.73 1.04 5.96
C LYS A 95 -17.22 1.15 6.11
N VAL A 96 -16.48 0.08 5.86
CA VAL A 96 -15.01 0.09 5.81
C VAL A 96 -14.52 1.00 4.68
N LYS A 97 -15.06 0.83 3.48
CA LYS A 97 -14.78 1.71 2.35
C LYS A 97 -15.07 3.18 2.67
N ASN A 98 -16.21 3.48 3.28
CA ASN A 98 -16.57 4.83 3.70
C ASN A 98 -15.58 5.39 4.75
N LYS A 99 -15.16 4.58 5.72
CA LYS A 99 -14.13 4.96 6.70
C LYS A 99 -12.87 5.45 5.97
N PHE A 100 -12.44 4.73 4.94
CA PHE A 100 -11.22 5.05 4.20
C PHE A 100 -11.42 5.95 2.97
N PHE A 101 -12.62 6.47 2.73
CA PHE A 101 -12.95 7.08 1.43
C PHE A 101 -12.09 8.31 1.09
N LYS A 102 -11.72 9.11 2.09
CA LYS A 102 -10.90 10.32 1.92
C LYS A 102 -9.38 10.11 2.03
N TYR A 103 -8.95 8.88 2.28
CA TYR A 103 -7.52 8.59 2.44
C TYR A 103 -6.77 8.66 1.10
N TYR A 104 -5.47 8.93 1.13
CA TYR A 104 -4.58 8.70 -0.01
C TYR A 104 -3.95 7.32 0.13
N ARG A 105 -3.48 6.74 -0.99
CA ARG A 105 -2.99 5.36 -1.05
C ARG A 105 -1.55 5.27 -1.52
N GLN A 106 -0.82 4.35 -0.92
CA GLN A 106 0.42 3.81 -1.47
C GLN A 106 0.25 2.33 -1.76
N TYR A 107 0.67 1.89 -2.95
CA TYR A 107 0.69 0.49 -3.35
C TYR A 107 2.08 0.05 -3.73
N ALA A 108 2.45 -1.12 -3.24
CA ALA A 108 3.70 -1.76 -3.61
C ALA A 108 3.52 -3.28 -3.54
N GLY A 109 4.18 -4.04 -4.43
CA GLY A 109 4.01 -5.48 -4.56
C GLY A 109 5.28 -6.27 -4.37
N TYR A 110 5.18 -7.44 -3.75
CA TYR A 110 6.27 -8.41 -3.69
C TYR A 110 5.73 -9.84 -3.66
N THR A 111 6.51 -10.81 -4.13
CA THR A 111 6.23 -12.22 -3.87
C THR A 111 6.96 -12.69 -2.63
N ASN A 112 6.35 -13.60 -1.89
CA ASN A 112 7.01 -14.24 -0.75
C ASN A 112 7.71 -15.55 -1.14
N SER A 113 8.36 -16.20 -0.17
CA SER A 113 9.05 -17.49 -0.34
C SER A 113 8.14 -18.63 -0.81
N SER A 114 6.82 -18.53 -0.60
CA SER A 114 5.82 -19.46 -1.12
C SER A 114 5.31 -19.10 -2.52
N ASN A 115 5.88 -18.07 -3.14
CA ASN A 115 5.44 -17.47 -4.40
C ASN A 115 4.03 -16.85 -4.37
N ASP A 116 3.51 -16.55 -3.19
CA ASP A 116 2.27 -15.77 -3.08
C ASP A 116 2.54 -14.32 -3.46
N SER A 117 1.58 -13.70 -4.12
CA SER A 117 1.62 -12.27 -4.42
C SER A 117 1.06 -11.47 -3.24
N ILE A 118 1.88 -10.58 -2.68
CA ILE A 118 1.53 -9.70 -1.58
C ILE A 118 1.45 -8.26 -2.08
N ILE A 119 0.40 -7.55 -1.71
CA ILE A 119 0.21 -6.13 -1.97
C ILE A 119 0.22 -5.38 -0.63
N TYR A 120 1.15 -4.45 -0.49
CA TYR A 120 1.12 -3.43 0.55
C TYR A 120 0.12 -2.34 0.17
N ILE A 121 -0.73 -1.95 1.12
CA ILE A 121 -1.61 -0.78 1.03
C ILE A 121 -1.29 0.14 2.21
N GLY A 122 -0.70 1.29 1.93
CA GLY A 122 -0.58 2.40 2.87
C GLY A 122 -1.78 3.33 2.73
N LEU A 123 -2.41 3.73 3.83
CA LEU A 123 -3.58 4.60 3.88
C LEU A 123 -3.25 5.85 4.69
N PHE A 124 -3.40 7.04 4.11
CA PHE A 124 -3.04 8.32 4.74
C PHE A 124 -4.21 9.29 4.79
N ASN A 125 -4.58 9.83 5.95
CA ASN A 125 -5.77 10.66 6.09
C ASN A 125 -5.51 12.08 5.58
N PHE A 126 -6.02 12.39 4.39
CA PHE A 126 -5.96 13.73 3.80
C PHE A 126 -7.24 14.55 3.99
N SER A 127 -8.09 14.18 4.97
CA SER A 127 -9.33 14.94 5.25
C SER A 127 -9.06 16.40 5.65
N ASN A 128 -7.91 16.65 6.31
CA ASN A 128 -7.36 18.00 6.49
C ASN A 128 -6.07 18.11 5.66
N GLN A 129 -6.21 18.58 4.41
CA GLN A 129 -5.11 18.59 3.44
C GLN A 129 -3.90 19.39 3.92
N LYS A 130 -4.11 20.57 4.50
CA LYS A 130 -3.01 21.42 4.98
C LYS A 130 -2.15 20.67 6.01
N LYS A 131 -2.80 20.11 7.03
CA LYS A 131 -2.09 19.34 8.07
C LYS A 131 -1.48 18.07 7.49
N ALA A 132 -2.21 17.35 6.65
CA ALA A 132 -1.71 16.13 6.03
C ALA A 132 -0.46 16.36 5.17
N SER A 133 -0.38 17.48 4.45
CA SER A 133 0.82 17.83 3.68
C SER A 133 2.07 18.05 4.52
N ASP A 134 1.92 18.61 5.74
CA ASP A 134 3.05 18.83 6.65
C ASP A 134 3.60 17.50 7.20
N TYR A 135 2.74 16.52 7.44
CA TYR A 135 3.11 15.23 8.03
C TYR A 135 3.40 14.14 7.00
N PHE A 136 2.77 14.18 5.83
CA PHE A 136 2.96 13.19 4.76
C PHE A 136 3.70 13.82 3.57
N GLU A 137 4.75 14.60 3.87
CA GLU A 137 5.59 15.21 2.83
C GLU A 137 6.23 14.12 1.96
N GLY A 138 6.03 14.21 0.64
CA GLY A 138 6.55 13.21 -0.29
C GLY A 138 5.84 11.84 -0.23
N TRP A 139 4.58 11.78 0.25
CA TRP A 139 3.75 10.57 0.23
C TRP A 139 3.69 9.87 -1.14
N ASP A 140 3.92 10.59 -2.23
CA ASP A 140 3.92 10.05 -3.59
C ASP A 140 5.32 9.62 -4.08
N LYS A 141 6.37 9.86 -3.29
CA LYS A 141 7.77 9.64 -3.68
C LYS A 141 8.45 8.55 -2.87
N ILE A 142 8.09 8.46 -1.59
CA ILE A 142 8.66 7.48 -0.65
C ILE A 142 7.54 6.69 0.00
N LEU A 143 7.74 5.39 0.17
CA LEU A 143 6.88 4.56 1.00
C LEU A 143 6.94 5.10 2.44
N PHE A 144 5.78 5.50 2.95
CA PHE A 144 5.67 6.32 4.14
C PHE A 144 5.31 5.45 5.36
N LEU A 145 6.15 5.51 6.40
CA LEU A 145 5.91 4.88 7.69
C LEU A 145 6.18 5.89 8.80
N GLY A 146 5.18 6.69 9.16
CA GLY A 146 5.30 7.64 10.26
C GLY A 146 5.08 7.01 11.63
N SER A 147 5.65 7.61 12.67
CA SER A 147 5.48 7.21 14.06
C SER A 147 5.15 8.39 14.96
N GLY A 148 4.38 8.12 16.03
CA GLY A 148 3.86 9.13 16.94
C GLY A 148 2.39 9.47 16.67
N ARG A 149 1.80 10.21 17.61
CA ARG A 149 0.35 10.39 17.75
C ARG A 149 -0.37 10.77 16.46
N TYR A 150 0.18 11.69 15.67
CA TYR A 150 -0.47 12.09 14.43
C TYR A 150 -0.62 10.92 13.45
N TYR A 151 0.44 10.13 13.27
CA TYR A 151 0.44 9.00 12.34
C TYR A 151 -0.43 7.86 12.86
N GLU A 152 -0.39 7.56 14.15
CA GLU A 152 -1.26 6.57 14.78
C GLU A 152 -2.77 6.87 14.55
N ASP A 153 -3.13 8.15 14.50
CA ASP A 153 -4.51 8.60 14.25
C ASP A 153 -4.86 8.72 12.75
N ASN A 154 -3.86 8.83 11.86
CA ASN A 154 -4.06 9.25 10.46
C ASN A 154 -3.41 8.34 9.42
N GLN A 155 -2.76 7.26 9.83
CA GLN A 155 -2.10 6.29 8.98
C GLN A 155 -2.57 4.88 9.38
N ASP A 156 -2.94 4.07 8.40
CA ASP A 156 -3.10 2.63 8.55
C ASP A 156 -2.28 1.94 7.44
N CYS A 157 -1.77 0.74 7.70
CA CYS A 157 -1.02 -0.05 6.72
C CYS A 157 -1.50 -1.50 6.72
N TYR A 158 -1.64 -2.09 5.54
CA TYR A 158 -2.10 -3.46 5.36
C TYR A 158 -1.22 -4.22 4.37
N LEU A 159 -0.96 -5.49 4.68
CA LEU A 159 -0.39 -6.44 3.73
C LEU A 159 -1.50 -7.40 3.30
N ILE A 160 -1.77 -7.46 2.00
CA ILE A 160 -2.83 -8.28 1.42
C ILE A 160 -2.19 -9.39 0.59
N ASN A 161 -2.40 -10.64 0.99
CA ASN A 161 -2.04 -11.79 0.17
C ASN A 161 -3.18 -12.04 -0.82
N ILE A 162 -2.99 -11.64 -2.07
CA ILE A 162 -4.03 -11.77 -3.12
C ILE A 162 -4.11 -13.20 -3.67
N THR A 163 -3.05 -14.01 -3.54
CA THR A 163 -3.08 -15.44 -3.87
C THR A 163 -3.96 -16.21 -2.90
N GLN A 164 -3.75 -15.99 -1.60
CA GLN A 164 -4.49 -16.65 -0.51
C GLN A 164 -5.77 -15.92 -0.11
N LYS A 165 -6.08 -14.77 -0.74
CA LYS A 165 -7.29 -13.97 -0.52
C LYS A 165 -7.50 -13.56 0.94
N LYS A 166 -6.45 -13.09 1.61
CA LYS A 166 -6.53 -12.67 3.02
C LYS A 166 -5.64 -11.47 3.34
N ILE A 167 -6.00 -10.75 4.38
CA ILE A 167 -5.10 -9.79 5.04
C ILE A 167 -4.11 -10.59 5.88
N ILE A 168 -2.82 -10.28 5.76
CA ILE A 168 -1.78 -10.93 6.54
C ILE A 168 -1.81 -10.37 7.96
N PHE A 169 -1.94 -11.27 8.93
CA PHE A 169 -1.78 -11.00 10.35
C PHE A 169 -0.42 -11.50 10.79
N LYS A 170 0.34 -10.66 11.52
CA LYS A 170 1.67 -10.93 12.06
C LYS A 170 1.68 -10.63 13.54
#